data_AF-A0AAN8RK54-F1
#
_entry.id   AF-A0AAN8RK54-F1
#
_cell.length_a   1.000
_cell.length_b   1.000
_cell.length_c   1.000
_cell.angle_alpha   90.00
_cell.angle_beta   90.00
_cell.angle_gamma   90.00
#
_symmetry.space_group_name_H-M   'P 1'
#
loop_
_entity.id
_entity.type
_entity.pdbx_description
1 polymer ?
#
loop_
_entity_poly.entity_id
_entity_poly.type
_entity_poly.pdbx_seq_one_letter_code
_entity_poly.pdbx_strand_id
1 'polypeptide(L)'
;MPPSPKAVTTGSSTFTPDSFFEAWSEEKQKDPVPNHDLRSAIIQAFGLKPSDNYVYHAIASVTLQQVQNAILQGGSKGLHAWYRDEKGEPLEPPLETDIVAYTSIFNSATASNKAFSNFASNAKKQSLRAGVGSHLTSLRLPAPTSISIPRSKSHLNPYLDFWRWSCHNLEWCGPDQSTAALKNSHHILPIFMHHFGCACPSYESIEIMKALSRARKCGIIDMGSGNGYWTYMLRRAGLSVAAVDNMQSLWRTMWVDDTIVEDGLTYLKRNNSGKEDILLLVYPIVSLDFTKQILAEYAGDIICIAGTQNSNGYTAFKDVTVNEYFEKEMKDFHKIVQVPLPSFAGKDEALYVFERKDVS
;
A
#
# COMPACT_ATOMS: atom_id res chain seq x y z
N MET A 1 -5.27 29.19 3.49
CA MET A 1 -5.02 27.74 3.65
C MET A 1 -4.33 27.52 4.99
N PRO A 2 -4.64 26.45 5.73
CA PRO A 2 -3.91 26.05 6.93
C PRO A 2 -2.41 25.85 6.61
N PRO A 3 -1.50 26.00 7.59
CA PRO A 3 -0.10 25.70 7.37
C PRO A 3 0.08 24.20 7.06
N SER A 4 1.03 23.90 6.17
CA SER A 4 1.39 22.52 5.88
C SER A 4 2.01 21.86 7.12
N PRO A 5 1.66 20.60 7.44
CA PRO A 5 2.35 19.85 8.47
C PRO A 5 3.82 19.67 8.09
N LYS A 6 4.72 19.75 9.06
CA LYS A 6 6.14 19.48 8.82
C LYS A 6 6.36 17.97 8.62
N ALA A 7 7.38 17.62 7.85
CA ALA A 7 7.86 16.25 7.72
C ALA A 7 8.55 15.79 9.02
N VAL A 8 7.75 15.35 9.99
CA VAL A 8 8.20 14.95 11.33
C VAL A 8 7.45 13.73 11.83
N THR A 9 8.04 13.04 12.80
CA THR A 9 7.31 12.07 13.63
C THR A 9 6.96 12.70 14.98
N THR A 10 5.70 12.66 15.35
CA THR A 10 5.22 13.12 16.66
C THR A 10 5.91 12.34 17.79
N GLY A 11 6.55 13.09 18.69
CA GLY A 11 7.33 12.53 19.81
C GLY A 11 8.78 12.17 19.47
N SER A 12 9.21 12.38 18.23
CA SER A 12 10.61 12.23 17.81
C SER A 12 11.40 13.52 18.01
N SER A 13 12.68 13.40 18.35
CA SER A 13 13.62 14.53 18.39
C SER A 13 14.56 14.60 17.19
N THR A 14 14.57 13.58 16.33
CA THR A 14 15.61 13.41 15.30
C THR A 14 15.10 12.93 13.95
N PHE A 15 13.82 12.53 13.83
CA PHE A 15 13.30 12.01 12.57
C PHE A 15 13.26 13.11 11.49
N THR A 16 13.88 12.80 10.35
CA THR A 16 13.57 13.41 9.05
C THR A 16 13.46 12.28 8.02
N PRO A 17 12.67 12.45 6.94
CA PRO A 17 12.57 11.45 5.87
C PRO A 17 13.93 11.04 5.29
N ASP A 18 14.78 12.02 4.97
CA ASP A 18 16.07 11.77 4.32
C ASP A 18 17.04 11.06 5.25
N SER A 19 17.19 11.54 6.49
CA SER A 19 18.05 10.87 7.48
C SER A 19 17.58 9.44 7.79
N PHE A 20 16.26 9.20 7.77
CA PHE A 20 15.70 7.87 7.96
C PHE A 20 16.14 6.90 6.86
N PHE A 21 16.07 7.34 5.60
CA PHE A 21 16.49 6.52 4.45
C PHE A 21 18.01 6.37 4.35
N GLU A 22 18.78 7.42 4.65
CA GLU A 22 20.25 7.36 4.71
C GLU A 22 20.74 6.36 5.76
N ALA A 23 20.03 6.27 6.89
CA ALA A 23 20.32 5.31 7.96
C ALA A 23 19.78 3.89 7.70
N TRP A 24 19.13 3.64 6.55
CA TRP A 24 18.52 2.35 6.22
C TRP A 24 19.53 1.40 5.53
N SER A 25 20.38 0.79 6.35
CA SER A 25 21.48 -0.09 5.91
C SER A 25 20.99 -1.43 5.32
N GLU A 26 21.89 -2.15 4.64
CA GLU A 26 21.62 -3.54 4.19
C GLU A 26 21.27 -4.48 5.35
N GLU A 27 21.83 -4.25 6.54
CA GLU A 27 21.50 -5.03 7.73
C GLU A 27 20.03 -4.85 8.14
N LYS A 28 19.54 -3.60 8.15
CA LYS A 28 18.14 -3.30 8.45
C LYS A 28 17.18 -3.80 7.37
N GLN A 29 17.61 -3.86 6.11
CA GLN A 29 16.81 -4.47 5.05
C GLN A 29 16.63 -5.97 5.24
N LYS A 30 17.66 -6.66 5.77
CA LYS A 30 17.62 -8.11 6.05
C LYS A 30 16.82 -8.42 7.30
N ASP A 31 16.96 -7.60 8.33
CA ASP A 31 16.27 -7.78 9.62
C ASP A 31 15.82 -6.43 10.19
N PRO A 32 14.65 -5.91 9.75
CA PRO A 32 14.16 -4.61 10.20
C PRO A 32 13.63 -4.65 11.64
N VAL A 33 13.42 -5.83 12.21
CA VAL A 33 12.90 -6.03 13.56
C VAL A 33 13.69 -7.15 14.27
N PRO A 34 14.93 -6.84 14.71
CA PRO A 34 15.78 -7.82 15.36
C PRO A 34 15.12 -8.45 16.59
N ASN A 35 15.28 -9.76 16.73
CA ASN A 35 14.71 -10.57 17.83
C ASN A 35 13.18 -10.50 17.96
N HIS A 36 12.46 -10.12 16.89
CA HIS A 36 11.02 -9.88 16.92
C HIS A 36 10.58 -8.80 17.95
N ASP A 37 11.49 -7.88 18.30
CA ASP A 37 11.18 -6.73 19.15
C ASP A 37 10.77 -5.51 18.30
N LEU A 38 9.52 -5.55 17.84
CA LEU A 38 8.93 -4.48 17.03
C LEU A 38 8.93 -3.15 17.77
N ARG A 39 8.69 -3.17 19.09
CA ARG A 39 8.67 -1.96 19.90
C ARG A 39 10.01 -1.24 19.84
N SER A 40 11.11 -1.93 20.13
CA SER A 40 12.44 -1.33 20.08
C SER A 40 12.83 -0.91 18.66
N ALA A 41 12.48 -1.73 17.65
CA ALA A 41 12.74 -1.40 16.25
C ALA A 41 12.05 -0.09 15.82
N ILE A 42 10.77 0.10 16.15
CA ILE A 42 10.03 1.34 15.82
C ILE A 42 10.57 2.54 16.62
N ILE A 43 10.87 2.35 17.91
CA ILE A 43 11.46 3.41 18.74
C ILE A 43 12.77 3.90 18.13
N GLN A 44 13.67 2.97 17.76
CA GLN A 44 14.96 3.31 17.19
C GLN A 44 14.82 3.92 15.79
N ALA A 45 14.01 3.32 14.92
CA ALA A 45 13.86 3.76 13.54
C ALA A 45 13.31 5.19 13.45
N PHE A 46 12.34 5.53 14.31
CA PHE A 46 11.69 6.85 14.28
C PHE A 46 12.19 7.82 15.37
N GLY A 47 13.27 7.48 16.09
CA GLY A 47 13.87 8.36 17.10
C GLY A 47 12.92 8.71 18.24
N LEU A 48 12.09 7.76 18.67
CA LEU A 48 11.10 7.94 19.73
C LEU A 48 11.73 7.76 21.12
N LYS A 49 11.01 8.19 22.16
CA LYS A 49 11.44 7.96 23.55
C LYS A 49 11.24 6.50 23.94
N PRO A 50 12.12 5.91 24.77
CA PRO A 50 11.91 4.57 25.31
C PRO A 50 10.62 4.41 26.11
N SER A 51 10.06 5.48 26.66
CA SER A 51 8.80 5.49 27.42
C SER A 51 7.58 5.84 26.57
N ASP A 52 7.67 5.73 25.24
CA ASP A 52 6.59 6.12 24.33
C ASP A 52 5.29 5.35 24.63
N ASN A 53 4.20 6.10 24.77
CA ASN A 53 2.86 5.62 25.07
C ASN A 53 1.82 6.12 24.06
N TYR A 54 2.27 6.54 22.87
CA TYR A 54 1.38 7.00 21.82
C TYR A 54 0.35 5.92 21.46
N VAL A 55 -0.90 6.34 21.29
CA VAL A 55 -1.99 5.45 20.88
C VAL A 55 -2.19 5.59 19.37
N TYR A 56 -1.93 4.48 18.68
CA TYR A 56 -2.13 4.33 17.25
C TYR A 56 -3.58 3.97 16.99
N HIS A 57 -4.24 4.69 16.08
CA HIS A 57 -5.64 4.51 15.75
C HIS A 57 -5.83 4.00 14.33
N ALA A 58 -6.55 2.89 14.19
CA ALA A 58 -7.13 2.45 12.93
C ALA A 58 -8.54 1.91 13.23
N ILE A 59 -8.86 0.68 12.84
CA ILE A 59 -10.08 -0.01 13.31
C ILE A 59 -10.01 -0.26 14.84
N ALA A 60 -8.81 -0.56 15.35
CA ALA A 60 -8.52 -0.69 16.76
C ALA A 60 -7.53 0.40 17.22
N SER A 61 -7.50 0.65 18.52
CA SER A 61 -6.53 1.56 19.16
C SER A 61 -5.51 0.76 19.96
N VAL A 62 -4.22 0.95 19.68
CA VAL A 62 -3.13 0.16 20.28
C VAL A 62 -1.92 1.03 20.63
N THR A 63 -1.11 0.58 21.57
CA THR A 63 0.24 1.11 21.86
C THR A 63 1.32 0.14 21.39
N LEU A 64 2.57 0.61 21.24
CA LEU A 64 3.69 -0.29 20.89
C LEU A 64 3.82 -1.47 21.85
N GLN A 65 3.61 -1.24 23.15
CA GLN A 65 3.70 -2.31 24.16
C GLN A 65 2.60 -3.36 23.98
N GLN A 66 1.36 -2.94 23.70
CA GLN A 66 0.25 -3.88 23.48
C GLN A 66 0.48 -4.72 22.23
N VAL A 67 0.99 -4.13 21.15
CA VAL A 67 1.33 -4.86 19.93
C VAL A 67 2.49 -5.83 20.19
N GLN A 68 3.54 -5.41 20.89
CA GLN A 68 4.64 -6.31 21.25
C GLN A 68 4.15 -7.51 22.07
N ASN A 69 3.25 -7.29 23.02
CA ASN A 69 2.66 -8.38 23.79
C ASN A 69 1.86 -9.34 22.89
N ALA A 70 1.12 -8.83 21.90
CA ALA A 70 0.39 -9.66 20.94
C ALA A 70 1.33 -10.46 20.02
N ILE A 71 2.44 -9.86 19.57
CA ILE A 71 3.50 -10.56 18.80
C ILE A 71 4.01 -11.77 19.58
N LEU A 72 4.26 -11.61 20.89
CA LEU A 72 4.75 -12.68 21.75
C LEU A 72 3.72 -13.81 21.97
N GLN A 73 2.43 -13.57 21.70
CA GLN A 73 1.39 -14.61 21.77
C GLN A 73 1.28 -15.44 20.48
N GLY A 74 1.86 -14.96 19.37
CA GLY A 74 1.76 -15.57 18.05
C GLY A 74 0.31 -15.83 17.62
N GLY A 75 0.08 -16.96 16.93
CA GLY A 75 -1.24 -17.35 16.42
C GLY A 75 -2.27 -17.76 17.48
N SER A 76 -1.91 -17.70 18.78
CA SER A 76 -2.79 -18.06 19.89
C SER A 76 -4.15 -17.33 19.80
N LYS A 77 -5.23 -18.03 20.18
CA LYS A 77 -6.61 -17.50 20.14
C LYS A 77 -7.05 -17.04 18.74
N GLY A 78 -6.46 -17.59 17.68
CA GLY A 78 -6.83 -17.31 16.29
C GLY A 78 -6.34 -15.95 15.79
N LEU A 79 -5.34 -15.35 16.42
CA LEU A 79 -4.77 -14.07 15.98
C LEU A 79 -4.18 -14.13 14.57
N HIS A 80 -3.78 -15.32 14.11
CA HIS A 80 -3.23 -15.57 12.76
C HIS A 80 -4.15 -16.46 11.89
N ALA A 81 -5.43 -16.60 12.24
CA ALA A 81 -6.38 -17.43 11.50
C ALA A 81 -6.86 -16.74 10.20
N TRP A 82 -5.92 -16.55 9.26
CA TRP A 82 -6.15 -15.86 7.99
C TRP A 82 -6.80 -16.73 6.94
N TYR A 83 -6.44 -18.01 6.91
CA TYR A 83 -6.87 -18.95 5.88
C TYR A 83 -7.95 -19.86 6.44
N ARG A 84 -8.99 -20.09 5.63
CA ARG A 84 -10.14 -20.91 6.03
C ARG A 84 -10.52 -21.87 4.93
N ASP A 85 -11.00 -23.05 5.32
CA ASP A 85 -11.57 -24.01 4.39
C ASP A 85 -12.99 -23.58 3.93
N GLU A 86 -13.59 -24.40 3.08
CA GLU A 86 -14.95 -24.17 2.56
C GLU A 86 -16.03 -24.15 3.66
N LYS A 87 -15.75 -24.73 4.83
CA LYS A 87 -16.65 -24.73 5.99
C LYS A 87 -16.42 -23.53 6.91
N GLY A 88 -15.40 -22.71 6.62
CA GLY A 88 -15.01 -21.56 7.42
C GLY A 88 -14.08 -21.89 8.57
N GLU A 89 -13.60 -23.13 8.67
CA GLU A 89 -12.68 -23.55 9.73
C GLU A 89 -11.25 -23.05 9.42
N PRO A 90 -10.50 -22.56 10.42
CA PRO A 90 -9.11 -22.14 10.22
C PRO A 90 -8.24 -23.27 9.65
N LEU A 91 -7.47 -22.95 8.61
CA LEU A 91 -6.44 -23.83 8.08
C LEU A 91 -5.13 -23.69 8.88
N GLU A 92 -4.28 -24.70 8.76
CA GLU A 92 -2.92 -24.64 9.30
C GLU A 92 -2.14 -23.46 8.68
N PRO A 93 -1.25 -22.82 9.46
CA PRO A 93 -0.39 -21.77 8.96
C PRO A 93 0.41 -22.20 7.72
N PRO A 94 0.69 -21.28 6.77
CA PRO A 94 1.52 -21.58 5.61
C PRO A 94 2.93 -21.98 6.02
N LEU A 95 3.59 -22.76 5.15
CA LEU A 95 5.02 -23.03 5.31
C LEU A 95 5.82 -21.73 5.15
N GLU A 96 6.88 -21.59 5.94
CA GLU A 96 7.81 -20.45 5.87
C GLU A 96 8.34 -20.23 4.44
N THR A 97 8.63 -21.30 3.71
CA THR A 97 9.07 -21.22 2.31
C THR A 97 8.04 -20.61 1.36
N ASP A 98 6.75 -20.73 1.68
CA ASP A 98 5.67 -20.13 0.89
C ASP A 98 5.50 -18.64 1.22
N ILE A 99 5.73 -18.24 2.47
CA ILE A 99 5.80 -16.82 2.88
C ILE A 99 6.99 -16.14 2.19
N VAL A 100 8.18 -16.76 2.20
CA VAL A 100 9.36 -16.27 1.46
C VAL A 100 9.04 -16.16 -0.04
N ALA A 101 8.40 -17.17 -0.62
CA ALA A 101 8.05 -17.14 -2.04
C ALA A 101 7.09 -15.99 -2.36
N TYR A 102 6.07 -15.76 -1.52
CA TYR A 102 5.11 -14.67 -1.69
C TYR A 102 5.78 -13.31 -1.58
N THR A 103 6.53 -13.06 -0.50
CA THR A 103 7.19 -11.77 -0.29
C THR A 103 8.24 -11.46 -1.36
N SER A 104 8.85 -12.49 -1.97
CA SER A 104 9.83 -12.35 -3.05
C SER A 104 9.26 -11.85 -4.36
N ILE A 105 7.94 -11.96 -4.60
CA ILE A 105 7.32 -11.47 -5.85
C ILE A 105 7.43 -9.95 -5.99
N PHE A 106 7.61 -9.24 -4.87
CA PHE A 106 7.80 -7.79 -4.81
C PHE A 106 9.27 -7.37 -4.78
N ASN A 107 10.21 -8.29 -5.01
CA ASN A 107 11.63 -7.98 -5.05
C ASN A 107 11.98 -7.26 -6.36
N SER A 108 12.48 -6.02 -6.25
CA SER A 108 12.88 -5.18 -7.37
C SER A 108 13.98 -5.79 -8.25
N ALA A 109 14.78 -6.72 -7.72
CA ALA A 109 15.85 -7.39 -8.46
C ALA A 109 15.32 -8.47 -9.42
N THR A 110 14.03 -8.82 -9.33
CA THR A 110 13.38 -9.83 -10.16
C THR A 110 12.44 -9.18 -11.16
N ALA A 111 12.27 -9.80 -12.34
CA ALA A 111 11.27 -9.33 -13.29
C ALA A 111 9.88 -9.73 -12.81
N SER A 112 9.02 -8.76 -12.49
CA SER A 112 7.72 -9.00 -11.85
C SER A 112 6.87 -10.04 -12.58
N ASN A 113 6.70 -9.91 -13.91
CA ASN A 113 5.93 -10.88 -14.71
C ASN A 113 6.38 -12.32 -14.46
N LYS A 114 7.70 -12.56 -14.44
CA LYS A 114 8.25 -13.89 -14.20
C LYS A 114 8.10 -14.32 -12.74
N ALA A 115 8.20 -13.39 -11.79
CA ALA A 115 8.06 -13.68 -10.37
C ALA A 115 6.64 -14.18 -10.03
N PHE A 116 5.59 -13.51 -10.52
CA PHE A 116 4.20 -13.94 -10.32
C PHE A 116 3.92 -15.30 -10.99
N SER A 117 4.34 -15.48 -12.24
CA SER A 117 4.17 -16.77 -12.93
C SER A 117 4.87 -17.91 -12.19
N ASN A 118 6.11 -17.70 -11.75
CA ASN A 118 6.87 -18.69 -10.99
C ASN A 118 6.27 -18.98 -9.61
N PHE A 119 5.69 -17.97 -8.96
CA PHE A 119 5.05 -18.14 -7.66
C PHE A 119 3.92 -19.17 -7.75
N ALA A 120 3.06 -19.04 -8.76
CA ALA A 120 1.97 -19.98 -9.03
C ALA A 120 2.46 -21.34 -9.58
N SER A 121 3.35 -21.34 -10.59
CA SER A 121 3.75 -22.57 -11.29
C SER A 121 4.56 -23.54 -10.43
N ASN A 122 5.31 -23.02 -9.44
CA ASN A 122 6.16 -23.82 -8.57
C ASN A 122 5.44 -24.28 -7.28
N ALA A 123 4.17 -23.93 -7.11
CA ALA A 123 3.38 -24.36 -5.97
C ALA A 123 3.01 -25.84 -6.08
N LYS A 124 2.97 -26.55 -4.94
CA LYS A 124 2.39 -27.90 -4.90
C LYS A 124 0.91 -27.79 -5.25
N LYS A 125 0.40 -28.70 -6.09
CA LYS A 125 -1.04 -28.73 -6.43
C LYS A 125 -1.87 -28.80 -5.15
N GLN A 126 -2.97 -28.05 -5.11
CA GLN A 126 -3.88 -27.96 -3.95
C GLN A 126 -3.26 -27.40 -2.66
N SER A 127 -2.04 -26.86 -2.71
CA SER A 127 -1.49 -26.10 -1.57
C SER A 127 -2.13 -24.72 -1.46
N LEU A 128 -2.06 -24.13 -0.27
CA LEU A 128 -2.46 -22.75 -0.04
C LEU A 128 -1.77 -21.78 -1.00
N ARG A 129 -0.45 -21.94 -1.22
CA ARG A 129 0.31 -21.16 -2.20
C ARG A 129 -0.26 -21.27 -3.62
N ALA A 130 -0.76 -22.44 -4.03
CA ALA A 130 -1.40 -22.58 -5.33
C ALA A 130 -2.71 -21.79 -5.40
N GLY A 131 -3.49 -21.76 -4.32
CA GLY A 131 -4.69 -20.93 -4.18
C GLY A 131 -4.37 -19.43 -4.29
N VAL A 132 -3.40 -18.95 -3.50
CA VAL A 132 -2.92 -17.56 -3.56
C VAL A 132 -2.39 -17.22 -4.96
N GLY A 133 -1.57 -18.09 -5.55
CA GLY A 133 -1.01 -17.87 -6.89
C GLY A 133 -2.07 -17.77 -7.98
N SER A 134 -3.09 -18.64 -7.93
CA SER A 134 -4.25 -18.58 -8.83
C SER A 134 -5.06 -17.29 -8.64
N HIS A 135 -5.32 -16.89 -7.39
CA HIS A 135 -6.04 -15.66 -7.05
C HIS A 135 -5.33 -14.41 -7.57
N LEU A 136 -4.04 -14.27 -7.27
CA LEU A 136 -3.25 -13.14 -7.75
C LEU A 136 -3.16 -13.10 -9.28
N THR A 137 -3.04 -14.26 -9.93
CA THR A 137 -2.94 -14.33 -11.40
C THR A 137 -4.26 -13.98 -12.07
N SER A 138 -5.41 -14.39 -11.51
CA SER A 138 -6.72 -14.14 -12.12
C SER A 138 -7.11 -12.66 -12.11
N LEU A 139 -6.63 -11.90 -11.12
CA LEU A 139 -6.88 -10.47 -10.99
C LEU A 139 -5.85 -9.59 -11.71
N ARG A 140 -4.67 -10.13 -12.02
CA ARG A 140 -3.56 -9.35 -12.55
C ARG A 140 -3.75 -9.03 -14.04
N LEU A 141 -3.74 -7.73 -14.35
CA LEU A 141 -3.52 -7.21 -15.70
C LEU A 141 -2.10 -6.61 -15.74
N PRO A 142 -1.09 -7.30 -16.29
CA PRO A 142 0.28 -6.80 -16.33
C PRO A 142 0.38 -5.48 -17.09
N ALA A 143 1.40 -4.69 -16.76
CA ALA A 143 1.71 -3.50 -17.54
C ALA A 143 1.95 -3.86 -19.03
N PRO A 144 1.40 -3.08 -19.99
CA PRO A 144 1.61 -3.31 -21.41
C PRO A 144 3.09 -3.14 -21.77
N THR A 145 3.50 -3.66 -22.93
CA THR A 145 4.90 -3.60 -23.40
C THR A 145 5.43 -2.17 -23.62
N SER A 146 4.54 -1.19 -23.75
CA SER A 146 4.86 0.25 -23.78
C SER A 146 5.34 0.78 -22.43
N ILE A 147 5.06 0.10 -21.32
CA ILE A 147 5.50 0.43 -19.96
C ILE A 147 6.65 -0.50 -19.58
N SER A 148 7.88 0.01 -19.62
CA SER A 148 9.07 -0.76 -19.23
C SER A 148 9.27 -0.72 -17.72
N ILE A 149 9.38 -1.89 -17.10
CA ILE A 149 9.68 -2.05 -15.66
C ILE A 149 11.09 -2.66 -15.54
N PRO A 150 12.15 -1.85 -15.39
CA PRO A 150 13.52 -2.34 -15.28
C PRO A 150 13.76 -3.00 -13.94
N ARG A 151 14.68 -3.96 -13.83
CA ARG A 151 15.10 -4.54 -12.53
C ARG A 151 16.02 -3.57 -11.78
N SER A 152 15.97 -3.58 -10.45
CA SER A 152 16.88 -2.82 -9.60
C SER A 152 17.32 -3.61 -8.37
N LYS A 153 18.62 -3.59 -8.09
CA LYS A 153 19.20 -4.10 -6.83
C LYS A 153 19.35 -3.02 -5.76
N SER A 154 19.12 -1.76 -6.11
CA SER A 154 19.37 -0.59 -5.26
C SER A 154 18.09 0.12 -4.82
N HIS A 155 16.91 -0.42 -5.14
CA HIS A 155 15.65 0.15 -4.69
C HIS A 155 15.50 -0.06 -3.18
N LEU A 156 15.50 1.05 -2.43
CA LEU A 156 15.27 1.06 -1.00
C LEU A 156 13.80 1.35 -0.71
N ASN A 157 13.19 0.53 0.14
CA ASN A 157 11.82 0.73 0.62
C ASN A 157 11.67 0.14 2.03
N PRO A 158 11.98 0.92 3.07
CA PRO A 158 11.88 0.48 4.46
C PRO A 158 10.49 -0.07 4.83
N TYR A 159 9.43 0.52 4.25
CA TYR A 159 8.07 0.03 4.47
C TYR A 159 7.90 -1.40 3.96
N LEU A 160 8.44 -1.69 2.77
CA LEU A 160 8.41 -3.04 2.20
C LEU A 160 9.18 -4.04 3.08
N ASP A 161 10.30 -3.64 3.68
CA ASP A 161 11.08 -4.51 4.58
C ASP A 161 10.28 -4.83 5.85
N PHE A 162 9.70 -3.82 6.52
CA PHE A 162 8.81 -4.03 7.66
C PHE A 162 7.58 -4.89 7.30
N TRP A 163 7.01 -4.66 6.11
CA TRP A 163 5.91 -5.48 5.60
C TRP A 163 6.34 -6.94 5.45
N ARG A 164 7.49 -7.23 4.84
CA ARG A 164 8.02 -8.60 4.70
C ARG A 164 8.16 -9.27 6.05
N TRP A 165 8.77 -8.58 7.01
CA TRP A 165 8.89 -9.09 8.38
C TRP A 165 7.50 -9.37 8.99
N SER A 166 6.50 -8.51 8.78
CA SER A 166 5.15 -8.76 9.30
C SER A 166 4.48 -9.96 8.64
N CYS A 167 4.77 -10.26 7.37
CA CYS A 167 4.27 -11.47 6.72
C CYS A 167 4.79 -12.72 7.42
N HIS A 168 6.08 -12.75 7.77
CA HIS A 168 6.68 -13.85 8.53
C HIS A 168 6.11 -13.93 9.94
N ASN A 169 6.04 -12.81 10.64
CA ASN A 169 5.56 -12.79 12.02
C ASN A 169 4.08 -13.21 12.15
N LEU A 170 3.26 -12.84 11.17
CA LEU A 170 1.82 -13.11 11.16
C LEU A 170 1.46 -14.38 10.38
N GLU A 171 2.43 -15.15 9.87
CA GLU A 171 2.17 -16.37 9.08
C GLU A 171 1.30 -16.11 7.84
N TRP A 172 1.61 -15.05 7.10
CA TRP A 172 0.85 -14.58 5.94
C TRP A 172 1.60 -14.85 4.63
N CYS A 173 1.01 -15.69 3.76
CA CYS A 173 1.55 -16.01 2.43
C CYS A 173 0.79 -15.34 1.28
N GLY A 174 0.01 -14.29 1.55
CA GLY A 174 -0.75 -13.53 0.57
C GLY A 174 -2.25 -13.87 0.50
N PRO A 175 -3.03 -13.07 -0.23
CA PRO A 175 -4.47 -13.21 -0.29
C PRO A 175 -4.91 -14.35 -1.20
N ASP A 176 -5.95 -15.05 -0.76
CA ASP A 176 -6.76 -15.93 -1.59
C ASP A 176 -8.22 -15.44 -1.65
N GLN A 177 -9.08 -16.22 -2.29
CA GLN A 177 -10.51 -15.92 -2.40
C GLN A 177 -11.21 -15.77 -1.04
N SER A 178 -10.77 -16.49 0.00
CA SER A 178 -11.38 -16.45 1.34
C SER A 178 -11.11 -15.12 2.06
N THR A 179 -10.05 -14.42 1.69
CA THR A 179 -9.64 -13.11 2.26
C THR A 179 -10.77 -12.09 2.27
N ALA A 180 -11.65 -12.10 1.27
CA ALA A 180 -12.79 -11.18 1.17
C ALA A 180 -13.77 -11.28 2.37
N ALA A 181 -13.84 -12.45 3.01
CA ALA A 181 -14.69 -12.71 4.16
C ALA A 181 -14.07 -12.22 5.49
N LEU A 182 -12.78 -11.91 5.53
CA LEU A 182 -12.10 -11.47 6.75
C LEU A 182 -12.53 -10.05 7.13
N LYS A 183 -13.02 -9.92 8.37
CA LYS A 183 -13.50 -8.64 8.94
C LYS A 183 -12.57 -8.05 9.99
N ASN A 184 -11.61 -8.84 10.46
CA ASN A 184 -10.59 -8.41 11.41
C ASN A 184 -9.35 -7.88 10.69
N SER A 185 -8.56 -7.09 11.41
CA SER A 185 -7.23 -6.66 11.00
C SER A 185 -6.20 -7.11 12.05
N HIS A 186 -4.94 -7.22 11.66
CA HIS A 186 -3.86 -7.61 12.56
C HIS A 186 -3.39 -6.45 13.46
N HIS A 187 -2.86 -6.81 14.62
CA HIS A 187 -2.45 -5.89 15.68
C HIS A 187 -1.30 -4.94 15.27
N ILE A 188 -0.49 -5.31 14.28
CA ILE A 188 0.64 -4.51 13.77
C ILE A 188 0.17 -3.36 12.85
N LEU A 189 -0.98 -3.51 12.18
CA LEU A 189 -1.42 -2.60 11.12
C LEU A 189 -1.48 -1.13 11.55
N PRO A 190 -2.05 -0.77 12.73
CA PRO A 190 -2.16 0.63 13.13
C PRO A 190 -0.79 1.33 13.23
N ILE A 191 0.24 0.61 13.70
CA ILE A 191 1.60 1.17 13.81
C ILE A 191 2.13 1.49 12.42
N PHE A 192 2.06 0.52 11.51
CA PHE A 192 2.59 0.67 10.15
C PHE A 192 1.83 1.73 9.35
N MET A 193 0.50 1.78 9.46
CA MET A 193 -0.30 2.83 8.84
C MET A 193 0.13 4.22 9.31
N HIS A 194 0.27 4.43 10.62
CA HIS A 194 0.67 5.73 11.17
C HIS A 194 2.10 6.16 10.79
N HIS A 195 2.98 5.20 10.52
CA HIS A 195 4.37 5.46 10.18
C HIS A 195 4.63 5.51 8.67
N PHE A 196 3.90 4.78 7.84
CA PHE A 196 4.19 4.63 6.40
C PHE A 196 2.97 4.77 5.47
N GLY A 197 1.74 4.88 6.01
CA GLY A 197 0.51 5.01 5.22
C GLY A 197 -0.19 3.67 4.98
N CYS A 198 -1.38 3.70 4.37
CA CYS A 198 -2.29 2.54 4.33
C CYS A 198 -1.86 1.41 3.39
N ALA A 199 -1.15 1.73 2.31
CA ALA A 199 -0.71 0.77 1.30
C ALA A 199 0.78 0.94 1.04
N CYS A 200 1.52 -0.17 0.96
CA CYS A 200 2.95 -0.13 0.64
C CYS A 200 3.13 0.00 -0.89
N PRO A 201 3.82 1.04 -1.39
CA PRO A 201 4.20 1.07 -2.80
C PRO A 201 5.16 -0.07 -3.11
N SER A 202 4.92 -0.80 -4.19
CA SER A 202 5.89 -1.76 -4.74
C SER A 202 6.82 -1.07 -5.73
N TYR A 203 7.98 -1.64 -5.97
CA TYR A 203 8.89 -1.15 -7.01
C TYR A 203 8.23 -1.15 -8.40
N GLU A 204 7.44 -2.19 -8.72
CA GLU A 204 6.65 -2.25 -9.96
C GLU A 204 5.66 -1.08 -10.06
N SER A 205 4.96 -0.75 -8.97
CA SER A 205 4.01 0.38 -8.95
C SER A 205 4.70 1.73 -9.17
N ILE A 206 5.88 1.96 -8.59
CA ILE A 206 6.65 3.20 -8.78
C ILE A 206 7.13 3.33 -10.23
N GLU A 207 7.65 2.25 -10.82
CA GLU A 207 8.14 2.29 -12.21
C GLU A 207 6.99 2.43 -13.22
N ILE A 208 5.80 1.88 -12.94
CA ILE A 208 4.58 2.16 -13.73
C ILE A 208 4.27 3.65 -13.70
N MET A 209 4.19 4.27 -12.51
CA MET A 209 3.92 5.72 -12.38
C MET A 209 4.96 6.56 -13.14
N LYS A 210 6.23 6.17 -13.06
CA LYS A 210 7.34 6.85 -13.74
C LYS A 210 7.26 6.75 -15.26
N ALA A 211 6.92 5.58 -15.78
CA ALA A 211 6.71 5.40 -17.21
C ALA A 211 5.54 6.24 -17.73
N LEU A 212 4.42 6.26 -17.01
CA LEU A 212 3.23 7.04 -17.35
C LEU A 212 3.53 8.55 -17.33
N SER A 213 4.08 9.05 -16.22
CA SER A 213 4.43 10.48 -16.08
C SER A 213 5.44 10.92 -17.15
N ARG A 214 6.44 10.09 -17.48
CA ARG A 214 7.39 10.40 -18.56
C ARG A 214 6.72 10.42 -19.94
N ALA A 215 5.87 9.44 -20.24
CA ALA A 215 5.18 9.36 -21.52
C ALA A 215 4.26 10.57 -21.77
N ARG A 216 3.60 11.05 -20.70
CA ARG A 216 2.71 12.21 -20.73
C ARG A 216 3.40 13.56 -20.48
N LYS A 217 4.63 13.55 -19.97
CA LYS A 217 5.39 14.73 -19.54
C LYS A 217 4.60 15.57 -18.51
N CYS A 218 3.94 14.88 -17.58
CA CYS A 218 3.09 15.49 -16.56
C CYS A 218 3.52 15.16 -15.14
N GLY A 219 2.97 15.89 -14.17
CA GLY A 219 3.09 15.58 -12.76
C GLY A 219 2.05 14.55 -12.31
N ILE A 220 2.02 14.34 -11.00
CA ILE A 220 1.07 13.46 -10.31
C ILE A 220 0.40 14.27 -9.20
N ILE A 221 -0.92 14.14 -9.08
CA ILE A 221 -1.68 14.63 -7.93
C ILE A 221 -1.94 13.43 -7.02
N ASP A 222 -1.25 13.36 -5.88
CA ASP A 222 -1.51 12.40 -4.82
C ASP A 222 -2.66 12.94 -3.95
N MET A 223 -3.88 12.56 -4.31
CA MET A 223 -5.12 13.10 -3.75
C MET A 223 -5.58 12.26 -2.55
N GLY A 224 -5.73 12.92 -1.40
CA GLY A 224 -5.87 12.21 -0.12
C GLY A 224 -4.55 11.56 0.29
N SER A 225 -3.43 12.27 0.10
CA SER A 225 -2.06 11.76 0.30
C SER A 225 -1.75 11.24 1.72
N GLY A 226 -2.61 11.53 2.70
CA GLY A 226 -2.46 11.10 4.09
C GLY A 226 -1.16 11.61 4.68
N ASN A 227 -0.26 10.68 5.02
CA ASN A 227 1.05 11.04 5.56
C ASN A 227 2.13 11.33 4.52
N GLY A 228 1.82 11.17 3.22
CA GLY A 228 2.72 11.49 2.12
C GLY A 228 3.83 10.46 1.86
N TYR A 229 3.77 9.23 2.39
CA TYR A 229 4.82 8.23 2.09
C TYR A 229 4.89 7.89 0.59
N TRP A 230 3.74 7.74 -0.07
CA TRP A 230 3.69 7.54 -1.53
C TRP A 230 4.27 8.73 -2.28
N THR A 231 3.85 9.95 -1.94
CA THR A 231 4.45 11.18 -2.47
C THR A 231 5.98 11.17 -2.30
N TYR A 232 6.48 10.90 -1.09
CA TYR A 232 7.92 10.88 -0.81
C TYR A 232 8.66 9.83 -1.66
N MET A 233 8.13 8.61 -1.75
CA MET A 233 8.71 7.53 -2.57
C MET A 233 8.73 7.88 -4.07
N LEU A 234 7.67 8.48 -4.59
CA LEU A 234 7.58 8.91 -5.99
C LEU A 234 8.55 10.07 -6.28
N ARG A 235 8.69 11.03 -5.37
CA ARG A 235 9.67 12.13 -5.48
C ARG A 235 11.10 11.62 -5.44
N ARG A 236 11.42 10.65 -4.57
CA ARG A 236 12.73 9.95 -4.60
C ARG A 236 12.99 9.21 -5.90
N ALA A 237 11.96 8.83 -6.64
CA ALA A 237 12.07 8.27 -7.99
C ALA A 237 12.22 9.33 -9.09
N GLY A 238 12.28 10.61 -8.74
CA GLY A 238 12.47 11.74 -9.64
C GLY A 238 11.18 12.29 -10.25
N LEU A 239 10.01 12.00 -9.66
CA LEU A 239 8.71 12.46 -10.15
C LEU A 239 8.27 13.76 -9.48
N SER A 240 7.58 14.61 -10.26
CA SER A 240 6.88 15.77 -9.72
C SER A 240 5.53 15.33 -9.17
N VAL A 241 5.34 15.49 -7.86
CA VAL A 241 4.12 15.04 -7.17
C VAL A 241 3.60 16.14 -6.26
N ALA A 242 2.33 16.51 -6.42
CA ALA A 242 1.60 17.38 -5.51
C ALA A 242 0.84 16.51 -4.49
N ALA A 243 1.22 16.61 -3.21
CA ALA A 243 0.48 15.99 -2.11
C ALA A 243 -0.69 16.89 -1.71
N VAL A 244 -1.92 16.39 -1.84
CA VAL A 244 -3.14 17.12 -1.46
C VAL A 244 -3.89 16.30 -0.40
N ASP A 245 -4.20 16.89 0.74
CA ASP A 245 -4.96 16.23 1.79
C ASP A 245 -5.64 17.28 2.69
N ASN A 246 -6.83 16.97 3.21
CA ASN A 246 -7.57 17.88 4.08
C ASN A 246 -7.18 17.76 5.57
N MET A 247 -6.25 16.86 5.89
CA MET A 247 -5.76 16.55 7.23
C MET A 247 -6.84 16.10 8.21
N GLN A 248 -7.93 15.49 7.71
CA GLN A 248 -8.96 14.90 8.57
C GLN A 248 -8.40 13.74 9.41
N SER A 249 -7.50 12.95 8.84
CA SER A 249 -6.82 11.85 9.53
C SER A 249 -5.52 12.34 10.17
N LEU A 250 -5.33 11.98 11.45
CA LEU A 250 -4.09 12.28 12.16
C LEU A 250 -3.07 11.15 11.96
N TRP A 251 -1.90 11.51 11.44
CA TRP A 251 -0.79 10.60 11.24
C TRP A 251 0.29 10.84 12.29
N ARG A 252 0.99 9.77 12.68
CA ARG A 252 2.09 9.93 13.64
C ARG A 252 3.32 10.49 12.96
N THR A 253 3.63 10.00 11.77
CA THR A 253 4.74 10.43 10.93
C THR A 253 4.20 11.10 9.68
N MET A 254 4.75 12.24 9.32
CA MET A 254 4.56 12.91 8.03
C MET A 254 5.87 12.82 7.23
N TRP A 255 5.78 12.45 5.96
CA TRP A 255 6.95 12.22 5.08
C TRP A 255 7.30 13.38 4.17
N VAL A 256 6.40 14.35 4.04
CA VAL A 256 6.59 15.57 3.26
C VAL A 256 6.14 16.77 4.09
N ASP A 257 6.77 17.92 3.85
CA ASP A 257 6.56 19.16 4.61
C ASP A 257 5.81 20.24 3.82
N ASP A 258 5.34 19.89 2.63
CA ASP A 258 4.70 20.74 1.65
C ASP A 258 3.33 20.20 1.20
N THR A 259 2.68 19.35 2.01
CA THR A 259 1.30 18.94 1.75
C THR A 259 0.38 20.15 1.61
N ILE A 260 -0.37 20.18 0.53
CA ILE A 260 -1.36 21.20 0.23
C ILE A 260 -2.61 20.87 1.06
N VAL A 261 -2.78 21.59 2.17
CA VAL A 261 -3.88 21.38 3.12
C VAL A 261 -5.16 22.00 2.56
N GLU A 262 -5.88 21.23 1.76
CA GLU A 262 -7.07 21.66 1.03
C GLU A 262 -8.03 20.48 0.80
N ASP A 263 -9.32 20.80 0.65
CA ASP A 263 -10.30 19.85 0.15
C ASP A 263 -10.01 19.47 -1.31
N GLY A 264 -10.12 18.19 -1.65
CA GLY A 264 -9.71 17.68 -2.95
C GLY A 264 -10.49 18.25 -4.14
N LEU A 265 -11.80 18.47 -3.99
CA LEU A 265 -12.62 19.09 -5.04
C LEU A 265 -12.22 20.55 -5.25
N THR A 266 -11.99 21.26 -4.15
CA THR A 266 -11.53 22.66 -4.19
C THR A 266 -10.20 22.77 -4.92
N TYR A 267 -9.25 21.87 -4.60
CA TYR A 267 -7.97 21.79 -5.29
C TYR A 267 -8.15 21.54 -6.79
N LEU A 268 -8.93 20.52 -7.18
CA LEU A 268 -9.12 20.19 -8.60
C LEU A 268 -9.71 21.36 -9.38
N LYS A 269 -10.79 21.97 -8.88
CA LYS A 269 -11.45 23.12 -9.56
C LYS A 269 -10.50 24.30 -9.77
N ARG A 270 -9.60 24.55 -8.81
CA ARG A 270 -8.58 25.61 -8.90
C ARG A 270 -7.45 25.26 -9.87
N ASN A 271 -7.17 23.99 -10.07
CA ASN A 271 -6.08 23.47 -10.90
C ASN A 271 -6.60 22.83 -12.20
N ASN A 272 -7.55 23.50 -12.86
CA ASN A 272 -8.10 23.09 -14.16
C ASN A 272 -8.59 21.63 -14.18
N SER A 273 -9.26 21.23 -13.09
CA SER A 273 -9.79 19.88 -12.88
C SER A 273 -8.74 18.76 -13.05
N GLY A 274 -7.46 19.07 -12.77
CA GLY A 274 -6.35 18.13 -12.89
C GLY A 274 -6.05 17.66 -14.31
N LYS A 275 -6.53 18.37 -15.33
CA LYS A 275 -6.50 17.94 -16.74
C LYS A 275 -5.12 17.52 -17.25
N GLU A 276 -4.06 18.14 -16.75
CA GLU A 276 -2.70 17.96 -17.25
C GLU A 276 -1.86 16.98 -16.43
N ASP A 277 -2.37 16.43 -15.32
CA ASP A 277 -1.63 15.60 -14.38
C ASP A 277 -2.26 14.22 -14.21
N ILE A 278 -1.49 13.23 -13.77
CA ILE A 278 -2.02 11.92 -13.38
C ILE A 278 -2.70 12.05 -12.01
N LEU A 279 -3.93 11.57 -11.88
CA LEU A 279 -4.59 11.45 -10.57
C LEU A 279 -4.16 10.15 -9.89
N LEU A 280 -3.61 10.24 -8.68
CA LEU A 280 -3.32 9.12 -7.80
C LEU A 280 -4.24 9.18 -6.57
N LEU A 281 -4.91 8.06 -6.28
CA LEU A 281 -5.71 7.86 -5.08
C LEU A 281 -5.15 6.66 -4.31
N VAL A 282 -4.54 6.91 -3.15
CA VAL A 282 -3.99 5.84 -2.29
C VAL A 282 -4.95 5.55 -1.14
N TYR A 283 -5.44 4.32 -1.10
CA TYR A 283 -6.38 3.80 -0.11
C TYR A 283 -7.56 4.76 0.16
N PRO A 284 -8.24 5.24 -0.90
CA PRO A 284 -9.24 6.30 -0.76
C PRO A 284 -10.37 5.85 0.17
N ILE A 285 -10.85 6.78 1.01
CA ILE A 285 -11.91 6.50 1.97
C ILE A 285 -13.24 6.20 1.28
N VAL A 286 -14.03 5.34 1.90
CA VAL A 286 -15.38 4.97 1.41
C VAL A 286 -16.44 5.98 1.84
N SER A 287 -16.19 6.74 2.90
CA SER A 287 -17.14 7.70 3.45
C SER A 287 -17.28 8.95 2.58
N LEU A 288 -18.43 9.61 2.72
CA LEU A 288 -18.72 10.92 2.13
C LEU A 288 -18.69 10.96 0.59
N ASP A 289 -18.78 9.81 -0.08
CA ASP A 289 -18.66 9.69 -1.55
C ASP A 289 -17.40 10.38 -2.10
N PHE A 290 -16.33 10.49 -1.30
CA PHE A 290 -15.11 11.21 -1.65
C PHE A 290 -14.56 10.76 -3.01
N THR A 291 -14.34 9.45 -3.18
CA THR A 291 -13.81 8.88 -4.42
C THR A 291 -14.68 9.24 -5.62
N LYS A 292 -16.01 9.10 -5.52
CA LYS A 292 -16.92 9.38 -6.64
C LYS A 292 -16.86 10.85 -7.04
N GLN A 293 -16.84 11.74 -6.06
CA GLN A 293 -16.79 13.18 -6.30
C GLN A 293 -15.48 13.60 -6.98
N ILE A 294 -14.34 13.08 -6.51
CA ILE A 294 -13.04 13.33 -7.13
C ILE A 294 -12.98 12.81 -8.57
N LEU A 295 -13.46 11.59 -8.80
CA LEU A 295 -13.48 10.99 -10.14
C LEU A 295 -14.40 11.75 -11.11
N ALA A 296 -15.53 12.28 -10.63
CA ALA A 296 -16.45 13.07 -11.43
C ALA A 296 -15.90 14.46 -11.80
N GLU A 297 -15.11 15.07 -10.92
CA GLU A 297 -14.48 16.37 -11.16
C GLU A 297 -13.23 16.24 -12.05
N TYR A 298 -12.51 15.13 -11.98
CA TYR A 298 -11.24 14.98 -12.69
C TYR A 298 -11.37 14.92 -14.22
N ALA A 299 -10.68 15.84 -14.89
CA ALA A 299 -10.71 16.03 -16.35
C ALA A 299 -9.49 15.43 -17.09
N GLY A 300 -8.50 14.90 -16.36
CA GLY A 300 -7.30 14.29 -16.98
C GLY A 300 -7.60 12.91 -17.58
N ASP A 301 -6.56 12.27 -18.12
CA ASP A 301 -6.68 11.03 -18.91
C ASP A 301 -6.20 9.78 -18.16
N ILE A 302 -5.38 9.90 -17.13
CA ILE A 302 -4.87 8.75 -16.36
C ILE A 302 -5.34 8.80 -14.91
N ILE A 303 -5.94 7.72 -14.43
CA ILE A 303 -6.32 7.53 -13.03
C ILE A 303 -5.58 6.31 -12.48
N CYS A 304 -4.87 6.51 -11.38
CA CYS A 304 -4.20 5.47 -10.62
C CYS A 304 -4.87 5.32 -9.25
N ILE A 305 -5.26 4.10 -8.89
CA ILE A 305 -5.85 3.80 -7.58
C ILE A 305 -5.03 2.70 -6.93
N ALA A 306 -4.45 2.96 -5.76
CA ALA A 306 -3.86 1.93 -4.92
C ALA A 306 -4.87 1.55 -3.83
N GLY A 307 -5.51 0.39 -3.93
CA GLY A 307 -6.58 0.01 -3.00
C GLY A 307 -6.97 -1.45 -3.11
N THR A 308 -8.05 -1.80 -2.41
CA THR A 308 -8.43 -3.19 -2.21
C THR A 308 -9.06 -3.81 -3.46
N GLN A 309 -8.70 -5.06 -3.74
CA GLN A 309 -9.14 -5.80 -4.92
C GLN A 309 -10.44 -6.56 -4.73
N ASN A 310 -10.71 -6.99 -3.51
CA ASN A 310 -11.87 -7.79 -3.21
C ASN A 310 -13.05 -6.93 -2.70
N SER A 311 -14.20 -7.58 -2.51
CA SER A 311 -15.46 -6.94 -2.15
C SER A 311 -15.61 -6.65 -0.65
N ASN A 312 -14.52 -6.53 0.11
CA ASN A 312 -14.61 -6.28 1.54
C ASN A 312 -15.07 -4.85 1.90
N GLY A 313 -15.06 -3.92 0.93
CA GLY A 313 -15.58 -2.56 1.07
C GLY A 313 -14.71 -1.63 1.91
N TYR A 314 -13.39 -1.88 2.04
CA TYR A 314 -12.51 -1.01 2.83
C TYR A 314 -12.05 0.26 2.11
N THR A 315 -11.98 0.25 0.78
CA THR A 315 -11.42 1.37 0.00
C THR A 315 -12.28 1.73 -1.20
N ALA A 316 -12.19 2.99 -1.63
CA ALA A 316 -12.81 3.57 -2.82
C ALA A 316 -14.35 3.60 -2.76
N PHE A 317 -14.98 2.43 -2.71
CA PHE A 317 -16.42 2.25 -2.74
C PHE A 317 -16.86 1.19 -1.74
N LYS A 318 -18.05 1.39 -1.16
CA LYS A 318 -18.59 0.53 -0.10
C LYS A 318 -19.08 -0.82 -0.63
N ASP A 319 -19.83 -0.76 -1.71
CA ASP A 319 -20.71 -1.86 -2.15
C ASP A 319 -20.26 -2.48 -3.49
N VAL A 320 -19.21 -1.94 -4.10
CA VAL A 320 -18.65 -2.42 -5.37
C VAL A 320 -17.12 -2.35 -5.33
N THR A 321 -16.46 -3.20 -6.08
CA THR A 321 -15.00 -3.12 -6.31
C THR A 321 -14.66 -1.96 -7.25
N VAL A 322 -13.39 -1.56 -7.28
CA VAL A 322 -12.87 -0.55 -8.22
C VAL A 322 -13.15 -0.98 -9.68
N ASN A 323 -12.95 -2.25 -10.01
CA ASN A 323 -13.23 -2.78 -11.34
C ASN A 323 -14.72 -2.63 -11.72
N GLU A 324 -15.62 -3.07 -10.85
CA GLU A 324 -17.06 -3.00 -11.11
C GLU A 324 -17.55 -1.55 -11.25
N TYR A 325 -17.00 -0.63 -10.44
CA TYR A 325 -17.35 0.79 -10.57
C TYR A 325 -16.90 1.36 -11.90
N PHE A 326 -15.66 1.10 -12.34
CA PHE A 326 -15.16 1.63 -13.61
C PHE A 326 -15.88 1.04 -14.82
N GLU A 327 -16.23 -0.25 -14.78
CA GLU A 327 -17.00 -0.90 -15.85
C GLU A 327 -18.43 -0.33 -15.97
N LYS A 328 -19.07 0.00 -14.85
CA LYS A 328 -20.47 0.48 -14.83
C LYS A 328 -20.58 1.99 -15.03
N GLU A 329 -19.78 2.75 -14.31
CA GLU A 329 -19.95 4.21 -14.14
C GLU A 329 -18.92 5.04 -14.92
N MET A 330 -17.69 4.53 -15.12
CA MET A 330 -16.60 5.26 -15.80
C MET A 330 -16.34 4.73 -17.21
N LYS A 331 -17.39 4.66 -18.04
CA LYS A 331 -17.34 4.02 -19.37
C LYS A 331 -16.35 4.63 -20.35
N ASP A 332 -15.98 5.89 -20.14
CA ASP A 332 -14.98 6.59 -20.95
C ASP A 332 -13.55 6.21 -20.58
N PHE A 333 -13.35 5.39 -19.55
CA PHE A 333 -12.06 4.85 -19.16
C PHE A 333 -11.98 3.36 -19.47
N HIS A 334 -10.76 2.88 -19.68
CA HIS A 334 -10.44 1.47 -19.76
C HIS A 334 -9.24 1.15 -18.88
N LYS A 335 -9.24 -0.03 -18.27
CA LYS A 335 -8.15 -0.47 -17.40
C LYS A 335 -6.98 -0.92 -18.26
N ILE A 336 -5.80 -0.34 -18.02
CA ILE A 336 -4.56 -0.70 -18.73
C ILE A 336 -3.59 -1.48 -17.85
N VAL A 337 -3.69 -1.34 -16.52
CA VAL A 337 -2.87 -2.09 -15.55
C VAL A 337 -3.69 -2.45 -14.31
N GLN A 338 -3.47 -3.65 -13.78
CA GLN A 338 -3.83 -4.05 -12.42
C GLN A 338 -2.73 -4.97 -11.89
N VAL A 339 -1.90 -4.48 -10.97
CA VAL A 339 -0.81 -5.25 -10.37
C VAL A 339 -0.98 -5.36 -8.86
N PRO A 340 -0.80 -6.55 -8.26
CA PRO A 340 -0.85 -6.70 -6.81
C PRO A 340 0.14 -5.76 -6.11
N LEU A 341 -0.25 -5.29 -4.92
CA LEU A 341 0.60 -4.58 -3.99
C LEU A 341 0.91 -5.46 -2.78
N PRO A 342 2.01 -5.19 -2.06
CA PRO A 342 2.31 -5.82 -0.78
C PRO A 342 1.11 -5.65 0.17
N SER A 343 0.39 -6.75 0.38
CA SER A 343 -0.87 -6.75 1.12
C SER A 343 -0.63 -7.23 2.53
N PHE A 344 -1.13 -6.49 3.51
CA PHE A 344 -1.10 -6.90 4.91
C PHE A 344 -1.94 -8.16 5.15
N ALA A 345 -1.70 -8.84 6.28
CA ALA A 345 -2.46 -10.03 6.62
C ALA A 345 -3.98 -9.73 6.66
N GLY A 346 -4.74 -10.53 5.92
CA GLY A 346 -6.18 -10.33 5.73
C GLY A 346 -6.58 -9.18 4.80
N LYS A 347 -5.64 -8.63 4.03
CA LYS A 347 -5.86 -7.61 3.00
C LYS A 347 -5.50 -8.14 1.62
N ASP A 348 -5.99 -7.46 0.60
CA ASP A 348 -5.79 -7.83 -0.80
C ASP A 348 -5.76 -6.55 -1.62
N GLU A 349 -4.59 -6.00 -1.85
CA GLU A 349 -4.38 -4.66 -2.40
C GLU A 349 -3.76 -4.72 -3.80
N ALA A 350 -4.10 -3.78 -4.67
CA ALA A 350 -3.46 -3.60 -5.97
C ALA A 350 -3.36 -2.13 -6.37
N LEU A 351 -2.45 -1.87 -7.32
CA LEU A 351 -2.47 -0.68 -8.14
C LEU A 351 -3.31 -0.94 -9.39
N TYR A 352 -4.34 -0.13 -9.57
CA TYR A 352 -5.13 -0.01 -10.78
C TYR A 352 -4.64 1.19 -11.58
N VAL A 353 -4.56 1.06 -12.89
CA VAL A 353 -4.36 2.18 -13.81
C VAL A 353 -5.44 2.14 -14.88
N PHE A 354 -6.15 3.24 -15.00
CA PHE A 354 -7.18 3.48 -16.00
C PHE A 354 -6.75 4.63 -16.91
N GLU A 355 -6.99 4.44 -18.20
CA GLU A 355 -6.72 5.43 -19.24
C GLU A 355 -8.03 5.80 -19.93
N ARG A 356 -8.25 7.10 -20.12
CA ARG A 356 -9.40 7.63 -20.85
C ARG A 356 -9.29 7.16 -22.30
N LYS A 357 -10.39 6.66 -22.85
CA LYS A 357 -10.50 6.25 -24.24
C LYS A 357 -10.39 7.49 -25.11
N ASP A 358 -9.63 7.39 -26.20
CA ASP A 358 -9.67 8.40 -27.24
C ASP A 358 -11.10 8.52 -27.77
N VAL A 359 -11.60 9.75 -27.89
CA VAL A 359 -12.87 10.02 -28.55
C VAL A 359 -12.66 9.76 -30.03
N SER A 360 -13.11 8.59 -30.51
CA SER A 360 -13.12 8.23 -31.93
C SER A 360 -14.05 9.12 -32.74
#